data_AF-A0A524GAC0-F1
#
_entry.id   AF-A0A524GAC0-F1
#
_cell.length_a   1.000
_cell.length_b   1.000
_cell.length_c   1.000
_cell.angle_alpha   90.00
_cell.angle_beta   90.00
_cell.angle_gamma   90.00
#
_symmetry.space_group_name_H-M   'P 1'
#
loop_
_entity.id
_entity.type
_entity.pdbx_description
1 polymer ?
#
loop_
_entity_poly.entity_id
_entity_poly.type
_entity_poly.pdbx_seq_one_letter_code
_entity_poly.pdbx_strand_id
1 'polypeptide(L)'
;MQQDLLCALGLQEYGFIDCDLSELFGSLQEDTPIEIARKQVREALVYEIAKAVDKNKATTGLKLEGLLTKHGEIAKGAQQIINLREVEMKQVQIGVQGNEVDLRELWLTAYGYEILTALGMGLTTNLEGLGRIRTALGELRFDLETGETSVSGVKMRKSLKKAIWWIVRNRGRPWSEIQDLKN
;
A
#
# COMPACT_ATOMS: atom_id res chain seq x y z
N MET A 1 7.29 -9.14 4.23
CA MET A 1 8.45 -9.67 3.47
C MET A 1 8.83 -8.77 2.29
N GLN A 2 8.01 -8.61 1.24
CA GLN A 2 8.35 -7.72 0.10
C GLN A 2 8.61 -6.27 0.54
N GLN A 3 7.72 -5.67 1.32
CA GLN A 3 7.89 -4.29 1.80
C GLN A 3 9.11 -4.13 2.73
N ASP A 4 9.41 -5.13 3.55
CA ASP A 4 10.56 -5.10 4.46
C ASP A 4 11.88 -5.16 3.67
N LEU A 5 11.92 -5.97 2.60
CA LEU A 5 13.05 -6.01 1.66
C LEU A 5 13.21 -4.67 0.94
N LEU A 6 12.12 -4.06 0.45
CA LEU A 6 12.18 -2.74 -0.16
C LEU A 6 12.66 -1.68 0.84
N CYS A 7 12.16 -1.68 2.08
CA CYS A 7 12.64 -0.79 3.14
C CYS A 7 14.14 -0.99 3.43
N ALA A 8 14.59 -2.24 3.56
CA ALA A 8 16.01 -2.57 3.79
C ALA A 8 16.91 -2.08 2.65
N LEU A 9 16.40 -2.06 1.41
CA LEU A 9 17.09 -1.54 0.24
C LEU A 9 16.96 -0.01 0.07
N GLY A 10 16.20 0.68 0.93
CA GLY A 10 15.91 2.12 0.80
C GLY A 10 14.95 2.44 -0.35
N LEU A 11 14.11 1.48 -0.72
CA LEU A 11 13.14 1.52 -1.82
C LEU A 11 11.69 1.52 -1.32
N GLN A 12 11.44 2.01 -0.10
CA GLN A 12 10.11 2.11 0.48
C GLN A 12 9.15 3.03 -0.30
N GLU A 13 9.69 3.94 -1.11
CA GLU A 13 8.91 4.86 -1.96
C GLU A 13 8.14 4.15 -3.08
N TYR A 14 8.52 2.91 -3.42
CA TYR A 14 7.88 2.12 -4.47
C TYR A 14 6.57 1.43 -4.03
N GLY A 15 6.25 1.44 -2.74
CA GLY A 15 4.99 0.90 -2.20
C GLY A 15 4.79 -0.59 -2.41
N PHE A 16 3.52 -1.02 -2.37
CA PHE A 16 3.14 -2.41 -2.59
C PHE A 16 2.91 -2.68 -4.08
N ILE A 17 3.84 -3.40 -4.70
CA ILE A 17 3.74 -3.73 -6.12
C ILE A 17 3.22 -5.15 -6.27
N ASP A 18 2.14 -5.29 -7.05
CA ASP A 18 1.48 -6.56 -7.32
C ASP A 18 2.18 -7.39 -8.41
N CYS A 19 3.47 -7.66 -8.20
CA CYS A 19 4.33 -8.51 -9.02
C CYS A 19 4.98 -9.62 -8.18
N ASP A 20 5.65 -10.57 -8.83
CA ASP A 20 6.52 -11.51 -8.16
C ASP A 20 7.97 -11.01 -8.30
N LEU A 21 8.59 -10.63 -7.19
CA LEU A 21 9.98 -10.18 -7.18
C LEU A 21 10.96 -11.33 -6.95
N SER A 22 10.49 -12.56 -6.78
CA SER A 22 11.37 -13.71 -6.49
C SER A 22 12.33 -13.95 -7.65
N GLU A 23 11.89 -13.81 -8.89
CA GLU A 23 12.75 -13.92 -10.07
C GLU A 23 13.81 -12.80 -10.11
N LEU A 24 13.40 -11.57 -9.80
CA LEU A 24 14.31 -10.42 -9.74
C LEU A 24 15.39 -10.64 -8.69
N PHE A 25 15.00 -10.97 -7.46
CA PHE A 25 15.97 -11.24 -6.39
C PHE A 25 16.81 -12.48 -6.66
N GLY A 26 16.24 -13.52 -7.27
CA GLY A 26 16.95 -14.75 -7.63
C GLY A 26 17.98 -14.55 -8.75
N SER A 27 17.88 -13.48 -9.53
CA SER A 27 18.87 -13.11 -10.54
C SER A 27 20.06 -12.31 -10.01
N LEU A 28 19.99 -11.82 -8.76
CA LEU A 28 21.10 -11.12 -8.13
C LEU A 28 22.12 -12.15 -7.61
N GLN A 29 23.38 -12.00 -8.01
CA GLN A 29 24.47 -12.80 -7.46
C GLN A 29 24.77 -12.37 -6.01
N GLU A 30 25.14 -13.30 -5.13
CA GLU A 30 25.40 -13.01 -3.70
C GLU A 30 26.50 -11.96 -3.47
N ASP A 31 27.46 -11.87 -4.40
CA ASP A 31 28.57 -10.91 -4.39
C ASP A 31 28.24 -9.58 -5.10
N THR A 32 27.01 -9.40 -5.58
CA THR A 32 26.58 -8.17 -6.25
C THR A 32 26.67 -6.99 -5.27
N PRO A 33 27.45 -5.93 -5.59
CA PRO A 33 27.51 -4.74 -4.75
C PRO A 33 26.12 -4.15 -4.51
N ILE A 34 25.85 -3.75 -3.26
CA ILE A 34 24.51 -3.29 -2.83
C ILE A 34 23.94 -2.17 -3.70
N GLU A 35 24.79 -1.26 -4.19
CA GLU A 35 24.36 -0.17 -5.07
C GLU A 35 23.94 -0.65 -6.46
N ILE A 36 24.59 -1.70 -6.98
CA ILE A 36 24.23 -2.34 -8.26
C ILE A 36 22.92 -3.10 -8.08
N ALA A 37 22.79 -3.90 -7.02
CA ALA A 37 21.56 -4.62 -6.70
C ALA A 37 20.39 -3.64 -6.53
N ARG A 38 20.57 -2.55 -5.78
CA ARG A 38 19.57 -1.49 -5.60
C ARG A 38 19.17 -0.88 -6.94
N LYS A 39 20.12 -0.58 -7.83
CA LYS A 39 19.84 -0.03 -9.16
C LYS A 39 19.01 -1.00 -10.01
N GLN A 40 19.40 -2.27 -10.08
CA GLN A 40 18.68 -3.29 -10.85
C GLN A 40 17.26 -3.50 -10.31
N VAL A 41 17.11 -3.60 -8.98
CA VAL A 41 15.80 -3.72 -8.36
C VAL A 41 14.95 -2.50 -8.66
N ARG A 42 15.52 -1.29 -8.57
CA ARG A 42 14.83 -0.05 -8.89
C ARG A 42 14.28 -0.04 -10.32
N GLU A 43 15.10 -0.36 -11.31
CA GLU A 43 14.71 -0.38 -12.72
C GLU A 43 13.55 -1.37 -12.96
N ALA A 44 13.61 -2.56 -12.35
CA ALA A 44 12.53 -3.53 -12.43
C ALA A 44 11.24 -3.03 -11.75
N LEU A 45 11.32 -2.37 -10.59
CA LEU A 45 10.14 -1.81 -9.92
C LEU A 45 9.48 -0.71 -10.74
N VAL A 46 10.26 0.18 -11.37
CA VAL A 46 9.74 1.23 -12.27
C VAL A 46 8.94 0.60 -13.41
N TYR A 47 9.49 -0.43 -14.02
CA TYR A 47 8.83 -1.16 -15.11
C TYR A 47 7.54 -1.85 -14.65
N GLU A 48 7.54 -2.51 -13.50
CA GLU A 48 6.36 -3.17 -12.94
C GLU A 48 5.28 -2.17 -12.49
N ILE A 49 5.67 -0.99 -11.99
CA ILE A 49 4.71 0.10 -11.70
C ILE A 49 4.07 0.58 -12.99
N ALA A 50 4.84 0.88 -14.03
CA ALA A 50 4.29 1.33 -15.31
C ALA A 50 3.26 0.33 -15.86
N LYS A 51 3.60 -0.98 -15.85
CA LYS A 51 2.67 -2.05 -16.22
C LYS A 51 1.42 -2.10 -15.33
N ALA A 52 1.57 -1.90 -14.03
CA ALA A 52 0.45 -1.92 -13.10
C ALA A 52 -0.53 -0.78 -13.41
N VAL A 53 0.00 0.41 -13.70
CA VAL A 53 -0.76 1.59 -14.11
C VAL A 53 -1.50 1.31 -15.42
N ASP A 54 -0.81 0.82 -16.45
CA ASP A 54 -1.43 0.47 -17.74
C ASP A 54 -2.58 -0.54 -17.60
N LYS A 55 -2.51 -1.42 -16.59
CA LYS A 55 -3.52 -2.44 -16.28
C LYS A 55 -4.54 -2.00 -15.23
N ASN A 56 -4.53 -0.72 -14.82
CA ASN A 56 -5.40 -0.18 -13.77
C ASN A 56 -5.38 -1.00 -12.47
N LYS A 57 -4.19 -1.43 -12.06
CA LYS A 57 -3.95 -2.13 -10.79
C LYS A 57 -3.65 -1.14 -9.66
N ALA A 58 -3.73 -1.64 -8.43
CA ALA A 58 -3.48 -0.87 -7.21
C ALA A 58 -2.11 -0.17 -7.20
N THR A 59 -2.09 1.04 -6.62
CA THR A 59 -0.86 1.85 -6.42
C THR A 59 -0.62 2.18 -4.95
N THR A 60 -1.09 1.32 -4.06
CA THR A 60 -1.07 1.47 -2.60
C THR A 60 0.36 1.65 -2.07
N GLY A 61 0.58 2.69 -1.27
CA GLY A 61 1.88 2.98 -0.64
C GLY A 61 2.95 3.57 -1.57
N LEU A 62 2.66 3.74 -2.87
CA LEU A 62 3.56 4.38 -3.82
C LEU A 62 3.68 5.88 -3.52
N LYS A 63 4.89 6.41 -3.32
CA LYS A 63 5.13 7.83 -3.04
C LYS A 63 5.45 8.59 -4.32
N LEU A 64 4.45 9.27 -4.88
CA LEU A 64 4.57 9.92 -6.18
C LEU A 64 5.59 11.07 -6.20
N GLU A 65 5.63 11.93 -5.20
CA GLU A 65 6.46 13.16 -5.18
C GLU A 65 7.93 12.89 -5.52
N GLY A 66 8.51 11.85 -4.92
CA GLY A 66 9.90 11.44 -5.17
C GLY A 66 10.10 10.71 -6.49
N LEU A 67 9.09 10.00 -6.99
CA LEU A 67 9.21 9.16 -8.19
C LEU A 67 9.01 9.95 -9.48
N LEU A 68 8.12 10.95 -9.47
CA LEU A 68 7.84 11.80 -10.63
C LEU A 68 9.07 12.60 -11.08
N THR A 69 9.94 12.98 -10.15
CA THR A 69 11.16 13.73 -10.44
C THR A 69 12.32 12.84 -10.92
N LYS A 70 12.31 11.56 -10.52
CA LYS A 70 13.40 10.60 -10.79
C LYS A 70 13.15 9.71 -12.00
N HIS A 71 11.89 9.47 -12.37
CA HIS A 71 11.50 8.45 -13.35
C HIS A 71 10.50 8.99 -14.37
N GLY A 72 10.97 9.22 -15.59
CA GLY A 72 10.15 9.74 -16.69
C GLY A 72 8.99 8.81 -17.06
N GLU A 73 9.14 7.49 -16.93
CA GLU A 73 8.06 6.54 -17.20
C GLU A 73 6.90 6.69 -16.21
N ILE A 74 7.20 6.85 -14.91
CA ILE A 74 6.18 7.06 -13.88
C ILE A 74 5.54 8.45 -14.07
N ALA A 75 6.33 9.46 -14.43
CA ALA A 75 5.83 10.79 -14.72
C ALA A 75 4.79 10.81 -15.84
N LYS A 76 4.98 10.00 -16.89
CA LYS A 76 3.99 9.85 -17.98
C LYS A 76 2.66 9.27 -17.48
N GLY A 77 2.69 8.38 -16.50
CA GLY A 77 1.52 7.74 -15.90
C GLY A 77 0.91 8.49 -14.71
N ALA A 78 1.47 9.63 -14.30
CA ALA A 78 1.12 10.31 -13.05
C ALA A 78 -0.38 10.63 -12.94
N GLN A 79 -0.96 11.22 -13.99
CA GLN A 79 -2.38 11.57 -13.99
C GLN A 79 -3.26 10.32 -13.92
N GLN A 80 -2.87 9.24 -14.58
CA GLN A 80 -3.59 7.97 -14.51
C GLN A 80 -3.54 7.38 -13.10
N ILE A 81 -2.38 7.45 -12.42
CA ILE A 81 -2.26 7.01 -11.02
C ILE A 81 -3.20 7.82 -10.12
N ILE A 82 -3.22 9.15 -10.25
CA ILE A 82 -4.11 10.02 -9.46
C ILE A 82 -5.57 9.63 -9.69
N ASN A 83 -5.98 9.48 -10.95
CA ASN A 83 -7.34 9.09 -11.32
C ASN A 83 -7.70 7.71 -10.73
N LEU A 84 -6.78 6.74 -10.77
CA LEU A 84 -6.98 5.42 -10.18
C LEU A 84 -7.25 5.51 -8.68
N ARG A 85 -6.44 6.30 -7.96
CA ARG A 85 -6.58 6.49 -6.51
C ARG A 85 -7.90 7.15 -6.14
N GLU A 86 -8.35 8.12 -6.93
CA GLU A 86 -9.67 8.73 -6.75
C GLU A 86 -10.81 7.74 -6.95
N VAL A 87 -10.71 6.89 -7.98
CA VAL A 87 -11.70 5.82 -8.22
C VAL A 87 -11.70 4.80 -7.08
N GLU A 88 -10.53 4.40 -6.59
CA GLU A 88 -10.40 3.51 -5.43
C GLU A 88 -11.14 4.08 -4.20
N MET A 89 -10.98 5.39 -3.93
CA MET A 89 -11.66 6.06 -2.82
C MET A 89 -13.17 6.18 -3.00
N LYS A 90 -13.65 6.38 -4.23
CA LYS A 90 -15.10 6.42 -4.52
C LYS A 90 -15.78 5.06 -4.39
N GLN A 91 -15.00 3.98 -4.39
CA GLN A 91 -15.49 2.60 -4.36
C GLN A 91 -15.26 1.92 -3.01
N VAL A 92 -14.65 2.62 -2.04
CA VAL A 92 -14.41 2.05 -0.71
C VAL A 92 -15.60 2.35 0.20
N GLN A 93 -16.14 1.30 0.80
CA GLN A 93 -17.14 1.37 1.86
C GLN A 93 -16.58 0.71 3.11
N ILE A 94 -16.77 1.35 4.27
CA ILE A 94 -16.27 0.88 5.55
C ILE A 94 -17.37 0.23 6.37
N GLY A 95 -17.14 -1.00 6.81
CA GLY A 95 -18.04 -1.74 7.68
C GLY A 95 -18.08 -1.14 9.09
N VAL A 96 -19.29 -0.87 9.60
CA VAL A 96 -19.52 -0.40 10.97
C VAL A 96 -20.48 -1.36 11.66
N GLN A 97 -20.07 -1.92 12.79
CA GLN A 97 -20.86 -2.86 13.60
C GLN A 97 -20.82 -2.41 15.07
N GLY A 98 -21.91 -1.79 15.53
CA GLY A 98 -21.94 -1.19 16.87
C GLY A 98 -20.91 -0.07 17.00
N ASN A 99 -19.95 -0.24 17.93
CA ASN A 99 -18.85 0.70 18.12
C ASN A 99 -17.54 0.26 17.45
N GLU A 100 -17.55 -0.81 16.65
CA GLU A 100 -16.38 -1.29 15.92
C GLU A 100 -16.47 -0.94 14.43
N VAL A 101 -15.36 -0.48 13.87
CA VAL A 101 -15.22 -0.02 12.49
C VAL A 101 -14.09 -0.80 11.82
N ASP A 102 -14.37 -1.46 10.69
CA ASP A 102 -13.41 -2.27 9.95
C ASP A 102 -12.67 -1.47 8.87
N LEU A 103 -11.39 -1.19 9.09
CA LEU A 103 -10.56 -0.36 8.22
C LEU A 103 -9.79 -1.16 7.16
N ARG A 104 -9.98 -2.48 7.07
CA ARG A 104 -9.19 -3.35 6.16
C ARG A 104 -9.22 -2.88 4.71
N GLU A 105 -10.41 -2.53 4.21
CA GLU A 105 -10.58 -2.13 2.82
C GLU A 105 -10.02 -0.72 2.54
N LEU A 106 -10.03 0.17 3.53
CA LEU A 106 -9.38 1.48 3.44
C LEU A 106 -7.86 1.38 3.40
N TRP A 107 -7.27 0.44 4.15
CA TRP A 107 -5.83 0.16 4.09
C TRP A 107 -5.33 -0.27 2.71
N LEU A 108 -6.22 -0.69 1.81
CA LEU A 108 -5.86 -1.10 0.46
C LEU A 108 -5.86 0.07 -0.54
N THR A 109 -6.50 1.19 -0.24
CA THR A 109 -6.47 2.38 -1.11
C THR A 109 -5.20 3.18 -0.85
N ALA A 110 -4.69 3.91 -1.85
CA ALA A 110 -3.48 4.70 -1.65
C ALA A 110 -3.66 5.80 -0.58
N TYR A 111 -4.73 6.59 -0.66
CA TYR A 111 -4.98 7.66 0.30
C TYR A 111 -5.36 7.14 1.69
N GLY A 112 -6.13 6.04 1.74
CA GLY A 112 -6.45 5.38 3.00
C GLY A 112 -5.19 4.87 3.71
N TYR A 113 -4.29 4.20 2.99
CA TYR A 113 -3.01 3.75 3.54
C TYR A 113 -2.18 4.90 4.15
N GLU A 114 -2.08 6.03 3.46
CA GLU A 114 -1.32 7.20 3.91
C GLU A 114 -1.93 7.83 5.17
N ILE A 115 -3.25 8.10 5.17
CA ILE A 115 -3.95 8.70 6.32
C ILE A 115 -3.94 7.77 7.52
N LEU A 116 -4.25 6.49 7.35
CA LEU A 116 -4.28 5.53 8.46
C LEU A 116 -2.88 5.34 9.06
N THR A 117 -1.83 5.37 8.23
CA THR A 117 -0.45 5.39 8.72
C THR A 117 -0.15 6.64 9.53
N ALA A 118 -0.52 7.83 9.03
CA ALA A 118 -0.26 9.10 9.72
C ALA A 118 -1.01 9.21 11.06
N LEU A 119 -2.22 8.65 11.14
CA LEU A 119 -3.03 8.63 12.35
C LEU A 119 -2.64 7.52 13.35
N GLY A 120 -1.75 6.60 12.96
CA GLY A 120 -1.37 5.45 13.78
C GLY A 120 -2.50 4.43 13.98
N MET A 121 -3.40 4.31 12.99
CA MET A 121 -4.58 3.44 13.09
C MET A 121 -4.23 1.96 12.85
N GLY A 122 -5.00 1.06 13.45
CA GLY A 122 -4.92 -0.38 13.20
C GLY A 122 -5.82 -0.83 12.04
N LEU A 123 -6.11 -2.13 12.00
CA LEU A 123 -7.12 -2.67 11.06
C LEU A 123 -8.56 -2.40 11.48
N THR A 124 -8.77 -2.01 12.74
CA THR A 124 -10.07 -1.64 13.28
C THR A 124 -9.93 -0.39 14.13
N THR A 125 -11.04 0.32 14.33
CA THR A 125 -11.13 1.48 15.21
C THR A 125 -12.54 1.60 15.80
N ASN A 126 -12.75 2.56 16.71
CA ASN A 126 -14.08 2.95 17.17
C ASN A 126 -14.66 4.14 16.36
N LEU A 127 -15.89 4.56 16.71
CA LEU A 127 -16.58 5.68 16.04
C LEU A 127 -15.82 7.02 16.17
N GLU A 128 -15.11 7.24 17.28
CA GLU A 128 -14.27 8.44 17.45
C GLU A 128 -13.11 8.45 16.44
N GLY A 129 -12.40 7.32 16.30
CA GLY A 129 -11.33 7.18 15.32
C GLY A 129 -11.85 7.27 13.88
N LEU A 130 -13.06 6.78 13.60
CA LEU A 130 -13.73 7.00 12.32
C LEU A 130 -13.98 8.49 12.06
N GLY A 131 -14.38 9.26 13.07
CA GLY A 131 -14.50 10.71 12.98
C GLY A 131 -13.20 11.38 12.56
N ARG A 132 -12.08 11.02 13.19
CA ARG A 132 -10.74 11.53 12.85
C ARG A 132 -10.34 11.18 11.41
N ILE A 133 -10.63 9.95 10.97
CA ILE A 133 -10.37 9.50 9.59
C ILE A 133 -11.19 10.32 8.58
N ARG A 134 -12.48 10.53 8.86
CA ARG A 134 -13.36 11.35 8.01
C ARG A 134 -12.87 12.79 7.89
N THR A 135 -12.45 13.41 9.00
CA THR A 135 -11.88 14.76 8.97
C THR A 135 -10.65 14.81 8.06
N ALA A 136 -9.69 13.90 8.23
CA ALA A 136 -8.48 13.86 7.42
C ALA A 136 -8.75 13.61 5.92
N LEU A 137 -9.69 12.70 5.60
CA LEU A 137 -10.11 12.46 4.20
C LEU A 137 -10.89 13.63 3.61
N GLY A 138 -11.69 14.32 4.41
CA GLY A 138 -12.45 15.50 4.01
C GLY A 138 -11.56 16.68 3.60
N GLU A 139 -10.39 16.83 4.23
CA GLU A 139 -9.37 17.81 3.80
C GLU A 139 -8.87 17.54 2.37
N LEU A 140 -8.86 16.27 1.95
CA LEU A 140 -8.55 15.83 0.60
C LEU A 140 -9.79 15.77 -0.32
N ARG A 141 -10.95 16.24 0.16
CA ARG A 141 -12.24 16.22 -0.55
C ARG A 141 -12.76 14.82 -0.87
N PHE A 142 -12.43 13.84 -0.01
CA PHE A 142 -13.02 12.50 -0.08
C PHE A 142 -14.07 12.32 1.01
N ASP A 143 -15.28 11.93 0.60
CA ASP A 143 -16.35 11.51 1.50
C ASP A 143 -16.28 9.99 1.69
N LEU A 144 -16.06 9.54 2.92
CA LEU A 144 -15.92 8.12 3.23
C LEU A 144 -17.29 7.47 3.48
N GLU A 145 -17.67 6.54 2.59
CA GLU A 145 -18.89 5.77 2.73
C GLU A 145 -18.79 4.72 3.85
N THR A 146 -19.91 4.49 4.54
CA THR A 146 -20.03 3.51 5.62
C THR A 146 -21.26 2.65 5.41
N GLY A 147 -21.16 1.36 5.72
CA GLY A 147 -22.28 0.42 5.69
C GLY A 147 -22.07 -0.73 6.67
N GLU A 148 -22.92 -1.76 6.61
CA GLU A 148 -22.79 -2.94 7.48
C GLU A 148 -21.58 -3.82 7.12
N THR A 149 -21.12 -3.74 5.87
CA THR A 149 -20.02 -4.53 5.32
C THR A 149 -18.97 -3.65 4.66
N SER A 150 -17.72 -4.10 4.70
CA SER A 150 -16.60 -3.42 4.03
C SER A 150 -16.50 -3.87 2.57
N VAL A 151 -16.29 -2.91 1.67
CA VAL A 151 -16.11 -3.16 0.23
C VAL A 151 -14.95 -2.31 -0.28
N SER A 152 -14.16 -2.85 -1.23
CA SER A 152 -13.12 -2.09 -1.93
C SER A 152 -13.16 -2.35 -3.43
N GLY A 153 -13.04 -1.27 -4.19
CA GLY A 153 -12.79 -1.30 -5.64
C GLY A 153 -11.35 -1.64 -6.04
N VAL A 154 -10.42 -1.78 -5.08
CA VAL A 154 -8.99 -1.94 -5.37
C VAL A 154 -8.72 -3.29 -6.05
N LYS A 155 -8.17 -3.22 -7.27
CA LYS A 155 -7.76 -4.38 -8.08
C LYS A 155 -6.36 -4.85 -7.69
N MET A 156 -6.30 -5.92 -6.91
CA MET A 156 -5.07 -6.48 -6.35
C MET A 156 -5.21 -7.99 -6.11
N ARG A 157 -4.12 -8.77 -6.27
CA ARG A 157 -4.10 -10.20 -5.89
C ARG A 157 -4.44 -10.38 -4.40
N LYS A 158 -5.20 -11.44 -4.09
CA LYS A 158 -5.59 -11.80 -2.71
C LYS A 158 -4.39 -11.98 -1.77
N SER A 159 -3.28 -12.50 -2.29
CA SER A 159 -2.03 -12.66 -1.54
C SER A 159 -1.45 -11.33 -1.08
N LEU A 160 -1.45 -10.31 -1.94
CA LEU A 160 -0.95 -8.99 -1.60
C LEU A 160 -1.87 -8.28 -0.60
N LYS A 161 -3.20 -8.38 -0.74
CA LYS A 161 -4.15 -7.88 0.27
C LYS A 161 -3.86 -8.45 1.66
N LYS A 162 -3.72 -9.78 1.75
CA LYS A 162 -3.36 -10.48 3.00
C LYS A 162 -2.01 -10.02 3.54
N ALA A 163 -1.02 -9.81 2.69
CA ALA A 163 0.29 -9.34 3.09
C ALA A 163 0.23 -7.92 3.68
N ILE A 164 -0.50 -6.99 3.06
CA ILE A 164 -0.71 -5.63 3.58
C ILE A 164 -1.37 -5.68 4.96
N TRP A 165 -2.46 -6.43 5.12
CA TRP A 165 -3.15 -6.54 6.41
C TRP A 165 -2.28 -7.20 7.48
N TRP A 166 -1.49 -8.20 7.12
CA TRP A 166 -0.55 -8.83 8.04
C TRP A 166 0.51 -7.84 8.51
N ILE A 167 1.05 -7.00 7.60
CA ILE A 167 2.03 -5.96 7.96
C ILE A 167 1.40 -4.96 8.92
N VAL A 168 0.19 -4.45 8.62
CA VAL A 168 -0.50 -3.49 9.48
C VAL A 168 -0.76 -4.08 10.87
N ARG A 169 -1.25 -5.31 10.96
CA ARG A 169 -1.53 -6.00 12.23
C ARG A 169 -0.29 -6.18 13.11
N ASN A 170 0.87 -6.37 12.49
CA ASN A 170 2.12 -6.65 13.21
C ASN A 170 3.07 -5.45 13.26
N ARG A 171 2.63 -4.28 12.79
CA ARG A 171 3.46 -3.08 12.78
C ARG A 171 3.83 -2.70 14.21
N GLY A 172 5.13 -2.51 14.45
CA GLY A 172 5.65 -2.14 15.76
C GLY A 172 5.79 -3.30 16.75
N ARG A 173 5.40 -4.53 16.38
CA ARG A 173 5.61 -5.71 17.23
C ARG A 173 7.02 -6.27 17.02
N PRO A 174 7.71 -6.69 18.11
CA PRO A 174 8.99 -7.36 17.98
C PRO A 174 8.81 -8.73 17.31
N TRP A 175 9.86 -9.18 16.60
CA TRP A 175 9.82 -10.43 15.86
C TRP A 175 9.52 -11.67 16.73
N SER A 176 10.00 -11.66 17.98
CA SER A 176 9.73 -12.73 18.96
C SER A 176 8.23 -12.96 19.16
N GLU A 177 7.43 -11.90 19.26
CA GLU A 177 5.97 -12.01 19.44
C GLU A 177 5.21 -12.45 18.18
N ILE A 178 5.85 -12.36 17.01
CA ILE A 178 5.26 -12.71 15.72
C ILE A 178 5.48 -14.21 15.44
N GLN A 179 6.61 -14.78 15.87
CA GLN A 179 6.93 -16.19 15.64
C GLN A 179 5.99 -17.14 16.39
N ASP A 180 5.53 -16.75 17.57
CA ASP A 180 4.63 -17.56 18.40
C ASP A 180 3.23 -17.77 17.79
N LEU A 181 2.84 -16.98 16.79
CA LEU A 181 1.57 -17.13 16.07
C LEU A 181 1.56 -18.24 15.00
N LYS A 182 2.68 -18.96 14.83
CA LYS A 182 2.81 -20.05 13.85
C LYS A 182 2.66 -21.46 14.45
N ASN A 183 2.46 -21.57 15.76
CA ASN A 183 2.13 -22.82 16.46
C ASN A 183 0.63 -22.88 16.76
#